data_AF-A0A945TP13-F1
#
_entry.id   AF-A0A945TP13-F1
#
_cell.length_a   1.000
_cell.length_b   1.000
_cell.length_c   1.000
_cell.angle_alpha   90.00
_cell.angle_beta   90.00
_cell.angle_gamma   90.00
#
_symmetry.space_group_name_H-M   'P 1'
#
loop_
_entity.id
_entity.type
_entity.pdbx_description
1 polymer ?
#
loop_
_entity_poly.entity_id
_entity_poly.type
_entity_poly.pdbx_seq_one_letter_code
_entity_poly.pdbx_strand_id
1 'polypeptide(L)' 'MSFEVYTGATPKGWKISVMIEALFEVGVELGEVNMHPVSLSDGEQFTDSFMVL' A
#
# COMPACT_ATOMS: atom_id res chain seq x y z
N MET A 1 -0.96 14.36 -7.72
CA MET A 1 -0.53 13.79 -6.44
C MET A 1 -0.61 12.28 -6.61
N SER A 2 0.47 11.55 -6.35
CA SER A 2 0.48 10.08 -6.40
C SER A 2 0.10 9.51 -5.03
N PHE A 3 -0.58 8.37 -5.04
CA PHE A 3 -0.98 7.63 -3.86
C PHE A 3 -0.01 6.47 -3.65
N GLU A 4 0.95 6.67 -2.74
CA GLU A 4 1.99 5.70 -2.42
C GLU A 4 1.51 4.74 -1.31
N VAL A 5 1.50 3.44 -1.60
CA VAL A 5 0.95 2.41 -0.70
C VAL A 5 2.03 1.40 -0.38
N TYR A 6 2.58 1.50 0.83
CA TYR A 6 3.55 0.53 1.35
C TYR A 6 2.81 -0.55 2.14
N THR A 7 2.80 -1.79 1.65
CA THR A 7 1.95 -2.85 2.21
C THR A 7 2.61 -4.22 2.14
N GLY A 8 2.41 -5.03 3.18
CA GLY A 8 2.87 -6.41 3.24
C GLY A 8 1.79 -7.41 2.85
N ALA A 9 2.18 -8.60 2.38
CA ALA A 9 1.27 -9.70 2.04
C ALA A 9 0.64 -10.35 3.29
N THR A 10 -0.24 -9.61 3.95
CA THR A 10 -0.94 -10.01 5.17
C THR A 10 -2.45 -9.83 5.02
N PRO A 11 -3.28 -10.45 5.87
CA PRO A 11 -4.73 -10.21 5.86
C PRO A 11 -5.12 -8.75 6.05
N LYS A 12 -4.27 -7.92 6.68
CA LYS A 12 -4.49 -6.47 6.77
C LYS A 12 -4.09 -5.75 5.49
N GLY A 13 -2.94 -6.12 4.91
CA GLY A 13 -2.46 -5.53 3.65
C GLY A 13 -3.41 -5.75 2.48
N TRP A 14 -4.02 -6.93 2.38
CA TRP A 14 -5.00 -7.24 1.34
C TRP A 14 -6.26 -6.38 1.41
N LYS A 15 -6.66 -5.90 2.59
CA LYS A 15 -7.82 -4.99 2.71
C LYS A 15 -7.58 -3.69 1.95
N ILE A 16 -6.35 -3.21 1.95
CA ILE A 16 -5.98 -1.97 1.25
C ILE A 16 -6.02 -2.19 -0.26
N SER A 17 -5.39 -3.25 -0.78
CA SER A 17 -5.43 -3.53 -2.22
C SER A 17 -6.86 -3.78 -2.70
N VAL A 18 -7.67 -4.54 -1.95
CA VAL A 18 -9.08 -4.76 -2.30
C VAL A 18 -9.88 -3.46 -2.29
N MET A 19 -9.65 -2.57 -1.32
CA MET A 19 -10.34 -1.28 -1.25
C MET A 19 -9.99 -0.38 -2.44
N ILE A 20 -8.72 -0.32 -2.83
CA ILE A 20 -8.26 0.46 -3.98
C ILE A 20 -8.95 -0.03 -5.26
N GLU A 21 -8.96 -1.34 -5.49
CA GLU A 21 -9.66 -1.92 -6.65
C GLU A 21 -11.17 -1.65 -6.62
N ALA A 22 -11.81 -1.78 -5.45
CA ALA A 22 -13.23 -1.49 -5.29
C ALA A 22 -13.57 -0.01 -5.58
N LEU A 23 -12.67 0.92 -5.23
CA LEU A 23 -12.82 2.34 -5.54
C LEU A 23 -12.70 2.61 -7.05
N PHE A 24 -11.74 1.96 -7.72
CA PHE A 24 -11.63 2.03 -9.17
C PHE A 24 -12.88 1.46 -9.86
N GLU A 25 -13.43 0.37 -9.35
CA GLU A 25 -14.64 -0.26 -9.90
C GLU A 25 -15.87 0.68 -9.86
N VAL A 26 -15.99 1.51 -8.83
CA VAL A 26 -17.07 2.51 -8.72
C VAL A 26 -16.74 3.86 -9.38
N GLY A 27 -15.61 3.96 -10.07
CA GLY A 27 -15.21 5.14 -10.84
C GLY A 27 -14.58 6.26 -10.03
N VAL A 28 -14.01 5.96 -8.85
CA VAL A 28 -13.27 6.96 -8.07
C VAL A 28 -11.87 7.16 -8.66
N GLU A 29 -11.53 8.40 -9.00
CA GLU A 29 -10.20 8.77 -9.49
C GLU A 29 -9.23 9.01 -8.32
N LEU A 30 -8.39 8.02 -8.02
CA LEU A 30 -7.33 8.13 -7.00
C LEU A 30 -6.02 8.74 -7.53
N GLY A 31 -5.95 9.05 -8.83
CA GLY A 31 -4.70 9.43 -9.49
C GLY A 31 -3.76 8.24 -9.72
N GLU A 32 -2.46 8.50 -9.78
CA GLU A 32 -1.44 7.45 -9.91
C GLU A 32 -1.29 6.71 -8.57
N VAL A 33 -1.54 5.40 -8.57
CA VAL A 33 -1.39 4.55 -7.37
C VAL A 33 -0.13 3.69 -7.52
N ASN A 34 0.82 3.85 -6.60
CA ASN A 34 2.08 3.11 -6.57
C ASN A 34 2.07 2.15 -5.37
N MET A 35 2.07 0.85 -5.66
CA MET A 35 2.07 -0.21 -4.66
C MET A 35 3.50 -0.68 -4.39
N HIS A 36 3.96 -0.52 -3.15
CA HIS A 36 5.29 -0.92 -2.68
C HIS A 36 5.16 -2.11 -1.72
N PRO A 37 5.58 -3.32 -2.13
CA PRO A 37 5.63 -4.47 -1.22
C PRO A 37 6.63 -4.21 -0.09
N VAL A 38 6.24 -4.53 1.14
CA VAL A 38 7.12 -4.47 2.33
C VAL A 38 7.26 -5.86 2.93
N SER A 39 8.50 -6.34 3.06
CA SER A 39 8.84 -7.59 3.73
C SER A 39 8.87 -7.41 5.24
N LEU A 40 7.83 -7.90 5.91
CA LEU A 40 7.77 -7.88 7.38
C LEU A 40 8.74 -8.88 8.03
N SER A 41 9.07 -9.95 7.31
CA SER A 41 10.01 -10.98 7.74
C SER A 41 11.44 -10.47 7.78
N ASP A 42 11.81 -9.64 6.81
CA ASP A 42 13.14 -9.03 6.73
C ASP A 42 13.25 -7.77 7.59
N GLY A 43 12.16 -7.36 8.25
CA GLY A 43 12.13 -6.23 9.16
C GLY A 43 12.15 -4.87 8.46
N GLU A 44 11.72 -4.79 7.20
CA GLU A 44 11.76 -3.54 6.40
C GLU A 44 10.95 -2.40 7.05
N GLN A 45 9.92 -2.73 7.83
CA GLN A 45 9.14 -1.80 8.63
C GLN A 45 9.94 -1.07 9.72
N PHE A 46 11.14 -1.56 10.05
CA PHE A 46 12.05 -0.96 11.02
C PHE A 46 13.20 -0.19 10.35
N THR A 47 13.19 -0.04 9.03
CA THR A 47 14.16 0.81 8.33
C THR A 47 13.86 2.28 8.60
N ASP A 48 14.90 3.10 8.64
CA ASP A 48 14.74 4.56 8.78
C ASP A 48 13.79 5.08 7.70
N SER A 49 13.97 4.67 6.44
CA SER A 49 13.10 5.03 5.31
C SER A 49 11.62 4.79 5.55
N PHE A 50 11.25 3.70 6.24
CA PHE A 50 9.85 3.40 6.53
C PHE A 50 9.33 4.17 7.76
N MET A 51 10.18 4.44 8.74
CA MET A 51 9.80 5.13 9.98
C MET A 51 9.68 6.66 9.83
N VAL A 52 10.17 7.25 8.73
CA VAL A 52 9.99 8.68 8.41
C VAL A 52 8.87 8.98 7.40
N LEU A 53 8.15 7.96 6.92
CA LEU A 53 6.92 8.11 6.11
C LEU A 53 5.78 8.73 6.93
#